data_AF-A0A4U1JB17-F1
#
_entry.id   AF-A0A4U1JB17-F1
#
_cell.length_a   1.000
_cell.length_b   1.000
_cell.length_c   1.000
_cell.angle_alpha   90.00
_cell.angle_beta   90.00
_cell.angle_gamma   90.00
#
_symmetry.space_group_name_H-M   'P 1'
#
loop_
_entity.id
_entity.type
_entity.pdbx_description
1 polymer ?
#
loop_
_entity_poly.entity_id
_entity_poly.type
_entity_poly.pdbx_seq_one_letter_code
_entity_poly.pdbx_strand_id
1 'polypeptide(L)'
;MILALGVLITFASVLLAWAHLARVRRATSGKAAELLVALKRVPVNERAAALAARAPEGSAERRLAALIEASEDASEDARGAAVDELLAEIELALDATASWPGAATRIAAYGGLFLAVITVLLRPGSISFAVPALLVLGLGAAATCAALGRRARELADDQRKAVDALVDTLGLRDRLAPGAPPRAPRPGRRRGA
;
A
#
# COMPACT_ATOMS: atom_id res chain seq x y z
N MET A 1 25.65 -19.92 -16.56
CA MET A 1 25.84 -18.65 -15.82
C MET A 1 24.74 -17.62 -16.12
N ILE A 2 24.51 -17.21 -17.37
CA ILE A 2 23.51 -16.17 -17.71
C ILE A 2 22.07 -16.57 -17.27
N LEU A 3 21.67 -17.83 -17.47
CA LEU A 3 20.37 -18.32 -16.99
C LEU A 3 20.21 -18.21 -15.47
N ALA A 4 21.25 -18.53 -14.71
CA ALA A 4 21.23 -18.41 -13.25
C ALA A 4 21.06 -16.93 -12.81
N LEU A 5 21.70 -16.00 -13.53
CA LEU A 5 21.53 -14.57 -13.30
C LEU A 5 20.10 -14.10 -13.59
N GLY A 6 19.50 -14.60 -14.68
CA GLY A 6 18.09 -14.30 -15.02
C GLY A 6 17.10 -14.81 -13.97
N VAL A 7 17.33 -16.02 -13.45
CA VAL A 7 16.55 -16.57 -12.33
C VAL A 7 16.71 -15.71 -11.07
N LEU A 8 17.94 -15.32 -10.73
CA LEU A 8 18.21 -14.48 -9.56
C LEU A 8 17.50 -13.13 -9.63
N ILE A 9 17.59 -12.43 -10.78
CA ILE A 9 16.93 -11.13 -10.98
C ILE A 9 15.41 -11.28 -10.91
N THR A 10 14.87 -12.33 -11.51
CA THR A 10 13.43 -12.64 -11.46
C THR A 10 12.97 -12.86 -10.02
N PHE A 11 13.69 -13.70 -9.27
CA PHE A 11 13.38 -14.02 -7.89
C PHE A 11 13.48 -12.79 -6.97
N ALA A 12 14.54 -12.00 -7.12
CA ALA A 12 14.71 -10.75 -6.38
C ALA A 12 13.57 -9.76 -6.67
N SER A 13 13.14 -9.65 -7.92
CA SER A 13 12.02 -8.77 -8.31
C SER A 13 10.70 -9.21 -7.68
N VAL A 14 10.40 -10.51 -7.71
CA VAL A 14 9.19 -11.08 -7.11
C VAL A 14 9.22 -10.95 -5.59
N LEU A 15 10.35 -11.26 -4.94
CA LEU A 15 10.51 -11.09 -3.50
C LEU A 15 10.31 -9.64 -3.06
N LEU A 16 10.88 -8.70 -3.82
CA LEU A 16 10.73 -7.29 -3.51
C LEU A 16 9.26 -6.85 -3.66
N ALA A 17 8.55 -7.35 -4.68
CA ALA A 17 7.11 -7.12 -4.84
C ALA A 17 6.26 -7.76 -3.73
N TRP A 18 6.68 -8.92 -3.23
CA TRP A 18 6.01 -9.58 -2.12
C TRP A 18 6.25 -8.88 -0.78
N ALA A 19 7.49 -8.49 -0.50
CA ALA A 19 7.85 -7.69 0.67
C ALA A 19 7.08 -6.35 0.67
N HIS A 20 6.88 -5.77 -0.51
CA HIS A 20 6.07 -4.58 -0.69
C HIS A 20 4.61 -4.79 -0.32
N LEU A 21 3.99 -5.85 -0.86
CA LEU A 21 2.62 -6.23 -0.49
C LEU A 21 2.50 -6.47 1.03
N ALA A 22 3.49 -7.13 1.63
CA ALA A 22 3.52 -7.36 3.07
C ALA A 22 3.61 -6.05 3.87
N ARG A 23 4.37 -5.06 3.39
CA ARG A 23 4.45 -3.74 4.03
C ARG A 23 3.13 -3.00 4.00
N VAL A 24 2.45 -2.96 2.84
CA VAL A 24 1.10 -2.36 2.71
C VAL A 24 0.11 -3.08 3.63
N ARG A 25 0.15 -4.42 3.69
CA ARG A 25 -0.70 -5.19 4.62
C ARG A 25 -0.44 -4.89 6.09
N ARG A 26 0.78 -4.49 6.46
CA ARG A 26 1.16 -4.13 7.84
C ARG A 26 0.90 -2.66 8.18
N ALA A 27 0.63 -1.80 7.19
CA ALA A 27 0.34 -0.38 7.44
C ALA A 27 -0.91 -0.18 8.31
N THR A 28 -1.85 -1.14 8.24
CA THR A 28 -3.02 -1.21 9.13
C THR A 28 -3.08 -2.59 9.77
N SER A 29 -3.95 -2.75 10.77
CA SER A 29 -4.21 -4.05 11.38
C SER A 29 -4.79 -5.11 10.42
N GLY A 30 -5.26 -4.70 9.23
CA GLY A 30 -6.08 -5.52 8.34
C GLY A 30 -7.50 -5.81 8.89
N LYS A 31 -7.82 -5.29 10.08
CA LYS A 31 -9.10 -5.50 10.80
C LYS A 31 -9.91 -4.22 10.93
N ALA A 32 -9.58 -3.16 10.18
CA ALA A 32 -10.24 -1.87 10.26
C ALA A 32 -11.78 -1.97 10.09
N ALA A 33 -12.26 -2.82 9.18
CA ALA A 33 -13.69 -3.05 8.99
C ALA A 33 -14.36 -3.71 10.21
N GLU A 34 -13.70 -4.71 10.83
CA GLU A 34 -14.20 -5.36 12.05
C GLU A 34 -14.23 -4.38 13.22
N LEU A 35 -13.15 -3.60 13.38
CA LEU A 35 -13.04 -2.54 14.39
C LEU A 35 -14.15 -1.51 14.22
N LEU A 36 -14.42 -1.08 12.99
CA LEU A 36 -15.48 -0.12 12.68
C LEU A 36 -16.88 -0.63 13.07
N VAL A 37 -17.20 -1.88 12.73
CA VAL A 37 -18.47 -2.50 13.15
C VAL A 37 -18.56 -2.59 14.67
N ALA A 38 -17.46 -2.94 15.32
CA ALA A 38 -17.39 -3.08 16.76
C ALA A 38 -17.50 -1.73 17.48
N LEU A 39 -16.99 -0.64 16.90
CA LEU A 39 -17.06 0.73 17.41
C LEU A 39 -18.44 1.38 17.20
N LYS A 40 -19.14 1.07 16.12
CA LYS A 40 -20.50 1.57 15.89
C LYS A 40 -21.48 1.19 17.00
N ARG A 41 -21.22 0.10 17.71
CA ARG A 41 -22.01 -0.37 18.86
C ARG A 41 -21.66 0.32 20.19
N VAL A 42 -20.59 1.10 20.22
CA VAL A 42 -20.08 1.79 21.41
C VAL A 42 -20.57 3.26 21.39
N PRO A 43 -20.96 3.83 22.54
CA PRO A 43 -21.28 5.26 22.66
C PRO A 43 -20.12 6.13 22.19
N VAL A 44 -20.40 7.27 21.54
CA VAL A 44 -19.38 8.14 20.91
C VAL A 44 -18.22 8.46 21.85
N ASN A 45 -18.51 8.77 23.11
CA ASN A 45 -17.52 9.17 24.11
C ASN A 45 -16.56 8.04 24.51
N GLU A 46 -16.96 6.77 24.36
CA GLU A 46 -16.15 5.60 24.73
C GLU A 46 -15.42 4.98 23.53
N ARG A 47 -15.66 5.48 22.30
CA ARG A 47 -15.11 4.88 21.08
C ARG A 47 -13.59 4.93 21.02
N ALA A 48 -12.96 5.98 21.54
CA ALA A 48 -11.50 6.10 21.56
C ALA A 48 -10.87 5.02 22.45
N ALA A 49 -11.32 4.89 23.69
CA ALA A 49 -10.86 3.86 24.63
C ALA A 49 -11.15 2.44 24.09
N ALA A 50 -12.33 2.22 23.49
CA ALA A 50 -12.67 0.94 22.88
C ALA A 50 -11.78 0.61 21.66
N LEU A 51 -11.38 1.63 20.88
CA LEU A 51 -10.43 1.46 19.78
C LEU A 51 -9.04 1.11 20.32
N ALA A 52 -8.55 1.80 21.34
CA ALA A 52 -7.27 1.50 21.98
C ALA A 52 -7.22 0.06 22.50
N ALA A 53 -8.29 -0.40 23.16
CA ALA A 53 -8.36 -1.73 23.74
C ALA A 53 -8.40 -2.86 22.67
N ARG A 54 -9.05 -2.62 21.53
CA ARG A 54 -9.26 -3.64 20.49
C ARG A 54 -8.23 -3.61 19.37
N ALA A 55 -7.58 -2.47 19.14
CA ALA A 55 -6.58 -2.33 18.11
C ALA A 55 -5.29 -3.07 18.51
N PRO A 56 -4.64 -3.80 17.58
CA PRO A 56 -3.36 -4.43 17.83
C PRO A 56 -2.28 -3.42 18.24
N GLU A 57 -1.33 -3.85 19.05
CA GLU A 57 -0.16 -3.03 19.41
C GLU A 57 0.65 -2.63 18.17
N GLY A 58 1.13 -1.39 18.15
CA GLY A 58 1.89 -0.83 17.03
C GLY A 58 1.08 -0.53 15.76
N SER A 59 -0.23 -0.82 15.75
CA SER A 59 -1.10 -0.50 14.61
C SER A 59 -1.40 1.01 14.50
N ALA A 60 -1.70 1.47 13.29
CA ALA A 60 -2.12 2.85 13.03
C ALA A 60 -3.40 3.19 13.82
N GLU A 61 -4.31 2.23 13.93
CA GLU A 61 -5.56 2.35 14.68
C GLU A 61 -5.32 2.60 16.17
N ARG A 62 -4.32 1.95 16.77
CA ARG A 62 -3.94 2.18 18.17
C ARG A 62 -3.24 3.52 18.37
N ARG A 63 -2.39 3.94 17.42
CA ARG A 63 -1.79 5.28 17.42
C ARG A 63 -2.85 6.38 17.33
N LEU A 64 -3.87 6.19 16.50
CA LEU A 64 -5.01 7.10 16.41
C LEU A 64 -5.77 7.20 17.74
N ALA A 65 -6.04 6.07 18.40
CA ALA A 65 -6.70 6.07 19.70
C ALA A 65 -5.86 6.80 20.77
N ALA A 66 -4.55 6.54 20.83
CA ALA A 66 -3.65 7.21 21.76
C ALA A 66 -3.55 8.72 21.51
N LEU A 67 -3.56 9.17 20.24
CA LEU A 67 -3.59 10.60 19.90
C LEU A 67 -4.88 11.27 20.37
N ILE A 68 -6.01 10.57 20.26
CA ILE A 68 -7.30 11.07 20.73
C ILE A 68 -7.32 11.19 22.26
N GLU A 69 -6.85 10.16 22.98
CA GLU A 69 -6.79 10.17 24.45
C GLU A 69 -5.84 11.25 24.96
N ALA A 70 -4.67 11.41 24.34
CA ALA A 70 -3.68 12.43 24.71
C ALA A 70 -4.15 13.87 24.42
N SER A 71 -5.19 14.05 23.61
CA SER A 71 -5.73 15.36 23.22
C SER A 71 -7.09 15.67 23.85
N GLU A 72 -7.53 14.92 24.87
CA GLU A 72 -8.76 15.25 25.61
C GLU A 72 -8.69 16.63 26.28
N ASP A 73 -7.50 17.06 26.72
CA ASP A 73 -7.26 18.38 27.31
C ASP A 73 -6.83 19.45 26.29
N ALA A 74 -6.67 19.09 25.01
CA ALA A 74 -6.21 20.00 23.97
C ALA A 74 -7.38 20.74 23.29
N SER A 75 -7.09 21.90 22.69
CA SER A 75 -8.05 22.58 21.81
C SER A 75 -8.51 21.64 20.68
N GLU A 76 -9.78 21.75 20.27
CA GLU A 76 -10.34 20.96 19.15
C GLU A 76 -9.50 21.10 17.87
N ASP A 77 -8.97 22.29 17.61
CA ASP A 77 -8.07 22.57 16.48
C ASP A 77 -6.76 21.77 16.55
N ALA A 78 -6.18 21.64 17.76
CA ALA A 78 -4.92 20.92 17.96
C ALA A 78 -5.10 19.41 17.81
N ARG A 79 -6.23 18.89 18.31
CA ARG A 79 -6.65 17.50 18.07
C ARG A 79 -6.83 17.23 16.59
N GLY A 80 -7.34 18.21 15.85
CA GLY A 80 -7.51 18.09 14.42
C GLY A 80 -6.26 18.06 13.60
N ALA A 81 -5.34 18.98 13.88
CA ALA A 81 -4.03 18.95 13.26
C ALA A 81 -3.31 17.61 13.51
N ALA A 82 -3.42 17.05 14.71
CA ALA A 82 -2.80 15.76 15.05
C ALA A 82 -3.41 14.57 14.28
N VAL A 83 -4.74 14.55 14.11
CA VAL A 83 -5.43 13.52 13.33
C VAL A 83 -5.09 13.66 11.85
N ASP A 84 -5.09 14.88 11.31
CA ASP A 84 -4.74 15.13 9.92
C ASP A 84 -3.28 14.78 9.62
N GLU A 85 -2.36 15.07 10.53
CA GLU A 85 -0.95 14.67 10.40
C GLU A 85 -0.80 13.14 10.36
N LEU A 86 -1.50 12.41 11.24
CA LEU A 86 -1.49 10.94 11.21
C LEU A 86 -2.08 10.40 9.90
N LEU A 87 -3.17 11.00 9.42
CA LEU A 87 -3.77 10.62 8.14
C LEU A 87 -2.82 10.92 6.97
N ALA A 88 -2.09 12.02 7.03
CA ALA A 88 -1.06 12.36 6.06
C ALA A 88 0.11 11.37 6.10
N GLU A 89 0.55 10.92 7.29
CA GLU A 89 1.58 9.88 7.44
C GLU A 89 1.12 8.56 6.81
N ILE A 90 -0.12 8.13 7.09
CA ILE A 90 -0.70 6.93 6.50
C ILE A 90 -0.81 7.08 4.97
N GLU A 91 -1.31 8.21 4.49
CA GLU A 91 -1.42 8.50 3.06
C GLU A 91 -0.05 8.50 2.39
N LEU A 92 0.97 9.08 3.00
CA LEU A 92 2.32 9.12 2.47
C LEU A 92 2.95 7.73 2.44
N ALA A 93 2.70 6.89 3.45
CA ALA A 93 3.11 5.49 3.46
C ALA A 93 2.41 4.67 2.35
N LEU A 94 1.13 4.94 2.08
CA LEU A 94 0.37 4.29 1.00
C LEU A 94 0.74 4.83 -0.40
N ASP A 95 1.03 6.12 -0.53
CA ASP A 95 1.39 6.77 -1.79
C ASP A 95 2.82 6.41 -2.22
N ALA A 96 3.78 6.42 -1.27
CA ALA A 96 5.13 5.93 -1.51
C ALA A 96 5.12 4.48 -2.01
N THR A 97 4.07 3.72 -1.69
CA THR A 97 3.90 2.34 -2.12
C THR A 97 3.14 2.18 -3.44
N ALA A 98 2.41 3.19 -3.94
CA ALA A 98 1.63 3.10 -5.18
C ALA A 98 2.44 3.26 -6.48
N SER A 99 3.58 3.96 -6.44
CA SER A 99 4.46 4.25 -7.59
C SER A 99 5.38 3.09 -7.96
N TRP A 100 5.73 2.27 -6.98
CA TRP A 100 6.74 1.21 -7.08
C TRP A 100 6.42 0.06 -8.06
N PRO A 101 5.16 -0.43 -8.20
CA PRO A 101 4.86 -1.56 -9.08
C PRO A 101 5.15 -1.31 -10.56
N GLY A 102 5.02 -0.06 -11.01
CA GLY A 102 5.33 0.32 -12.40
C GLY A 102 6.82 0.20 -12.68
N ALA A 103 7.66 0.68 -11.76
CA ALA A 103 9.11 0.56 -11.87
C ALA A 103 9.57 -0.90 -11.81
N ALA A 104 9.06 -1.68 -10.84
CA ALA A 104 9.40 -3.10 -10.70
C ALA A 104 9.03 -3.94 -11.93
N THR A 105 7.86 -3.69 -12.53
CA THR A 105 7.42 -4.36 -13.75
C THR A 105 8.34 -4.04 -14.93
N ARG A 106 8.74 -2.77 -15.09
CA ARG A 106 9.68 -2.34 -16.14
C ARG A 106 11.06 -2.96 -15.94
N ILE A 107 11.58 -2.97 -14.71
CA ILE A 107 12.87 -3.60 -14.39
C ILE A 107 12.84 -5.09 -14.71
N ALA A 108 11.78 -5.81 -14.35
CA ALA A 108 11.64 -7.23 -14.65
C ALA A 108 11.58 -7.49 -16.17
N ALA A 109 10.77 -6.71 -16.90
CA ALA A 109 10.62 -6.84 -18.35
C ALA A 109 11.92 -6.50 -19.11
N TYR A 110 12.54 -5.35 -18.81
CA TYR A 110 13.78 -4.94 -19.45
C TYR A 110 14.97 -5.80 -19.02
N GLY A 111 15.01 -6.30 -17.79
CA GLY A 111 16.04 -7.22 -17.32
C GLY A 111 16.05 -8.53 -18.11
N GLY A 112 14.88 -9.14 -18.32
CA GLY A 112 14.75 -10.34 -19.14
C GLY A 112 15.14 -10.11 -20.61
N LEU A 113 14.67 -9.01 -21.20
CA LEU A 113 15.02 -8.62 -22.57
C LEU A 113 16.52 -8.37 -22.72
N PHE A 114 17.12 -7.61 -21.80
CA PHE A 114 18.55 -7.28 -21.82
C PHE A 114 19.42 -8.53 -21.74
N LEU A 115 19.08 -9.49 -20.87
CA LEU A 115 19.79 -10.77 -20.79
C LEU A 115 19.62 -11.63 -22.04
N ALA A 116 18.45 -11.62 -22.66
CA ALA A 116 18.22 -12.31 -23.93
C ALA A 116 19.10 -11.71 -25.04
N VAL A 117 19.18 -10.37 -25.15
CA VAL A 117 20.05 -9.67 -26.10
C VAL A 117 21.53 -10.00 -25.86
N ILE A 118 22.01 -9.94 -24.61
CA ILE A 118 23.39 -10.33 -24.26
C ILE A 118 23.67 -11.78 -24.69
N THR A 119 22.72 -12.69 -24.46
CA THR A 119 22.89 -14.10 -24.81
C THR A 119 23.05 -14.29 -26.32
N VAL A 120 22.26 -13.58 -27.12
CA VAL A 120 22.35 -13.61 -28.58
C VAL A 120 23.69 -13.03 -29.07
N LEU A 121 24.13 -11.90 -28.50
CA LEU A 121 25.40 -11.26 -28.86
C LEU A 121 26.62 -12.11 -28.52
N LEU A 122 26.61 -12.83 -27.39
CA LEU A 122 27.72 -13.68 -26.98
C LEU A 122 27.75 -15.04 -27.68
N ARG A 123 26.64 -15.48 -28.29
CA ARG A 123 26.53 -16.76 -29.01
C ARG A 123 25.79 -16.59 -30.35
N PRO A 124 26.38 -15.87 -31.31
CA PRO A 124 25.80 -15.73 -32.64
C PRO A 124 25.70 -17.11 -33.31
N GLY A 125 24.53 -17.43 -33.87
CA GLY A 125 24.28 -18.67 -34.61
C GLY A 125 23.69 -19.84 -33.81
N SER A 126 23.56 -19.74 -32.49
CA SER A 126 22.89 -20.75 -31.66
C SER A 126 21.73 -20.13 -30.88
N ILE A 127 20.53 -20.14 -31.46
CA ILE A 127 19.28 -19.89 -30.72
C ILE A 127 19.03 -21.13 -29.85
N SER A 128 19.83 -21.26 -28.80
CA SER A 128 19.66 -22.29 -27.78
C SER A 128 18.41 -22.00 -26.94
N PHE A 129 17.89 -23.03 -26.27
CA PHE A 129 16.77 -22.96 -25.34
C PHE A 129 16.87 -21.83 -24.29
N ALA A 130 18.08 -21.32 -24.04
CA ALA A 130 18.32 -20.23 -23.10
C ALA A 130 17.59 -18.92 -23.46
N VAL A 131 17.49 -18.55 -24.74
CA VAL A 131 16.83 -17.31 -25.17
C VAL A 131 15.32 -17.32 -24.88
N PRO A 132 14.53 -18.29 -25.35
CA PRO A 132 13.11 -18.36 -25.00
C PRO A 132 12.88 -18.52 -23.50
N ALA A 133 13.75 -19.27 -22.78
CA ALA A 133 13.64 -19.40 -21.33
C ALA A 133 13.81 -18.06 -20.59
N LEU A 134 14.79 -17.23 -20.99
CA LEU A 134 14.99 -15.90 -20.41
C LEU A 134 13.83 -14.94 -20.69
N LEU A 135 13.26 -15.00 -21.90
CA LEU A 135 12.10 -14.19 -22.26
C LEU A 135 10.87 -14.60 -21.46
N VAL A 136 10.59 -15.90 -21.34
CA VAL A 136 9.47 -16.42 -20.55
C VAL A 136 9.64 -16.07 -19.07
N LEU A 137 10.86 -16.19 -18.51
CA LEU A 137 11.15 -15.77 -17.15
C LEU A 137 10.90 -14.27 -16.93
N GLY A 138 11.41 -13.42 -17.82
CA GLY A 138 11.21 -11.96 -17.74
C GLY A 138 9.75 -11.55 -17.85
N LEU A 139 9.00 -12.13 -18.80
CA LEU A 139 7.57 -11.90 -18.99
C LEU A 139 6.75 -12.39 -17.78
N GLY A 140 7.05 -13.60 -17.28
CA GLY A 140 6.39 -14.17 -16.10
C GLY A 140 6.63 -13.35 -14.83
N ALA A 141 7.87 -12.89 -14.62
CA ALA A 141 8.23 -11.98 -13.54
C ALA A 141 7.45 -10.67 -13.63
N ALA A 142 7.43 -10.04 -14.81
CA ALA A 142 6.71 -8.79 -15.05
C ALA A 142 5.21 -8.94 -14.80
N ALA A 143 4.58 -10.02 -15.29
CA ALA A 143 3.17 -10.30 -15.06
C ALA A 143 2.85 -10.49 -13.58
N THR A 144 3.72 -11.20 -12.84
CA THR A 144 3.58 -11.41 -11.40
C THR A 144 3.72 -10.10 -10.62
N CYS A 145 4.72 -9.29 -10.93
CA CYS A 145 4.91 -7.95 -10.33
C CYS A 145 3.71 -7.04 -10.61
N ALA A 146 3.17 -7.07 -11.83
CA ALA A 146 1.98 -6.29 -12.18
C ALA A 146 0.75 -6.75 -11.41
N ALA A 147 0.54 -8.07 -11.26
CA ALA A 147 -0.57 -8.63 -10.49
C ALA A 147 -0.48 -8.29 -9.00
N LEU A 148 0.69 -8.46 -8.38
CA LEU A 148 0.95 -8.06 -6.99
C LEU A 148 0.79 -6.55 -6.81
N GLY A 149 1.22 -5.76 -7.78
CA GLY A 149 1.04 -4.32 -7.82
C GLY A 149 -0.41 -3.87 -7.82
N ARG A 150 -1.26 -4.48 -8.66
CA ARG A 150 -2.71 -4.21 -8.68
C ARG A 150 -3.34 -4.55 -7.33
N ARG A 151 -3.02 -5.73 -6.79
CA ARG A 151 -3.55 -6.17 -5.50
C ARG A 151 -3.12 -5.28 -4.33
N ALA A 152 -1.88 -4.79 -4.35
CA ALA A 152 -1.41 -3.84 -3.35
C ALA A 152 -2.16 -2.50 -3.43
N ARG A 153 -2.48 -2.01 -4.64
CA ARG A 153 -3.29 -0.79 -4.83
C ARG A 153 -4.72 -0.95 -4.35
N GLU A 154 -5.37 -2.07 -4.70
CA GLU A 154 -6.72 -2.38 -4.21
C GLU A 154 -6.75 -2.42 -2.68
N LEU A 155 -5.78 -3.09 -2.06
CA LEU A 155 -5.64 -3.11 -0.60
C LEU A 155 -5.39 -1.73 0.00
N ALA A 156 -4.55 -0.90 -0.62
CA ALA A 156 -4.29 0.46 -0.16
C ALA A 156 -5.56 1.34 -0.22
N ASP A 157 -6.32 1.24 -1.32
CA ASP A 157 -7.58 1.96 -1.49
C ASP A 157 -8.62 1.51 -0.45
N ASP A 158 -8.71 0.21 -0.18
CA ASP A 158 -9.64 -0.34 0.82
C ASP A 158 -9.22 0.04 2.25
N GLN A 159 -7.92 0.02 2.55
CA GLN A 159 -7.38 0.51 3.82
C GLN A 159 -7.68 1.99 4.03
N ARG A 160 -7.48 2.83 3.00
CA ARG A 160 -7.78 4.26 3.05
C ARG A 160 -9.25 4.50 3.36
N LYS A 161 -10.17 3.85 2.64
CA LYS A 161 -11.61 3.94 2.91
C LYS A 161 -11.96 3.51 4.32
N ALA A 162 -11.32 2.46 4.83
CA ALA A 162 -11.57 1.96 6.17
C ALA A 162 -11.09 2.95 7.26
N VAL A 163 -9.92 3.58 7.04
CA VAL A 163 -9.39 4.63 7.94
C VAL A 163 -10.29 5.87 7.90
N ASP A 164 -10.68 6.34 6.72
CA ASP A 164 -11.61 7.48 6.58
C ASP A 164 -12.93 7.18 7.30
N ALA A 165 -13.48 5.97 7.12
CA ALA A 165 -14.71 5.57 7.79
C ALA A 165 -14.54 5.43 9.32
N LEU A 166 -13.35 5.07 9.81
CA LEU A 166 -13.04 5.07 11.25
C LEU A 166 -13.07 6.49 11.81
N VAL A 167 -12.40 7.44 11.14
CA VAL A 167 -12.39 8.86 11.51
C VAL A 167 -13.80 9.45 11.52
N ASP A 168 -14.62 9.12 10.51
CA ASP A 168 -16.02 9.50 10.44
C ASP A 168 -16.80 8.92 11.64
N THR A 169 -16.63 7.63 11.96
CA THR A 169 -17.32 7.01 13.12
C THR A 169 -16.84 7.54 14.46
N LEU A 170 -15.63 8.07 14.57
CA LEU A 170 -15.15 8.72 15.79
C LEU A 170 -15.77 10.11 15.98
N GLY A 171 -16.58 10.59 15.02
CA GLY A 171 -17.19 11.92 15.07
C GLY A 171 -16.16 13.04 14.96
N LEU A 172 -14.94 12.71 14.51
CA LEU A 172 -13.87 13.68 14.37
C LEU A 172 -14.18 14.59 13.19
N ARG A 173 -14.66 14.07 12.06
CA ARG A 173 -14.84 14.85 10.84
C ARG A 173 -15.79 16.03 10.96
N ASP A 174 -16.91 15.88 11.69
CA ASP A 174 -17.87 16.96 11.91
C ASP A 174 -17.33 18.06 12.83
N ARG A 175 -16.38 17.72 13.72
CA ARG A 175 -15.71 18.68 14.62
C ARG A 175 -14.50 19.34 13.99
N LEU A 176 -13.90 18.71 12.98
CA LEU A 176 -12.64 19.14 12.38
C LEU A 176 -12.79 20.25 11.34
N ALA A 177 -13.96 20.40 10.72
CA ALA A 177 -14.21 21.55 9.85
C ALA A 177 -15.69 21.73 9.51
N PRO A 178 -16.40 22.69 10.14
CA PRO A 178 -17.60 23.25 9.55
C PRO A 178 -17.17 24.06 8.30
N GLY A 179 -17.13 23.40 7.13
CA GLY A 179 -16.90 24.05 5.83
C GLY A 179 -15.62 23.67 5.06
N ALA A 180 -14.85 22.66 5.48
CA ALA A 180 -13.74 22.19 4.65
C ALA A 180 -14.30 21.60 3.34
N PRO A 181 -13.81 22.03 2.16
CA PRO A 181 -14.26 21.48 0.90
C PRO A 181 -13.95 19.98 0.84
N PRO A 182 -14.84 19.16 0.24
CA PRO A 182 -14.58 17.74 0.07
C PRO A 182 -13.23 17.56 -0.62
N ARG A 183 -12.34 16.74 -0.03
CA ARG A 183 -11.00 16.44 -0.59
C ARG A 183 -11.16 16.14 -2.08
N ALA A 184 -10.53 16.97 -2.92
CA ALA A 184 -10.69 16.87 -4.36
C ALA A 184 -10.30 15.47 -4.84
N PRO A 185 -11.08 14.84 -5.73
CA PRO A 185 -10.71 13.56 -6.31
C PRO A 185 -9.37 13.71 -7.05
N ARG A 186 -8.35 12.96 -6.62
CA ARG A 186 -7.00 13.09 -7.20
C ARG A 186 -6.98 12.73 -8.70
N PRO A 187 -6.26 13.51 -9.52
CA PRO A 187 -6.08 13.23 -10.94
C PRO A 187 -5.16 12.01 -11.08
N GLY A 188 -5.75 10.88 -11.44
CA GLY A 188 -5.05 9.59 -11.54
C GLY A 188 -6.01 8.44 -11.85
N ARG A 189 -7.30 8.64 -11.57
CA ARG A 189 -8.41 7.79 -12.00
C ARG A 189 -8.75 7.98 -13.49
N ARG A 190 -7.75 7.99 -14.39
CA ARG A 190 -8.03 7.65 -15.79
C ARG A 190 -8.26 6.15 -15.84
N ARG A 191 -9.54 5.77 -15.92
CA ARG A 191 -9.99 4.46 -16.37
C ARG A 191 -9.19 4.11 -17.62
N GLY A 192 -8.34 3.09 -17.53
CA GLY A 192 -7.89 2.38 -18.72
C GLY A 192 -9.11 1.70 -19.31
N ALA A 193 -9.68 2.33 -20.35
CA ALA A 193 -10.44 1.63 -21.37
C ALA A 193 -9.47 0.80 -22.22
#